data_AF-A0A372LRY8-F1
#
_entry.id   AF-A0A372LRY8-F1
#
_cell.length_a   1.000
_cell.length_b   1.000
_cell.length_c   1.000
_cell.angle_alpha   90.00
_cell.angle_beta   90.00
_cell.angle_gamma   90.00
#
_symmetry.space_group_name_H-M   'P 1'
#
loop_
_entity.id
_entity.type
_entity.pdbx_description
1 polymer ?
#
loop_
_entity_poly.entity_id
_entity_poly.type
_entity_poly.pdbx_seq_one_letter_code
_entity_poly.pdbx_strand_id
1 'polypeptide(L)' 'MSEFKHTEFRKNLLIDRLLSAGVYKTADERHLYDAPLKILEEEYKLLQNKSGSSNNSTVIT' A
#
# COMPACT_ATOMS: atom_id res chain seq x y z
N MET A 1 -27.51 5.51 6.74
CA MET A 1 -26.99 4.57 5.73
C MET A 1 -25.51 4.87 5.50
N SER A 2 -24.68 3.82 5.41
CA SER A 2 -23.39 3.83 4.69
C SER A 2 -22.06 3.96 5.47
N GLU A 3 -21.90 3.34 6.63
CA GLU A 3 -20.57 3.19 7.25
C GLU A 3 -19.68 2.18 6.49
N PHE A 4 -20.30 1.14 5.90
CA PHE A 4 -19.62 0.11 5.10
C PHE A 4 -18.95 0.65 3.82
N LYS A 5 -19.56 1.66 3.18
CA LYS A 5 -19.03 2.23 1.93
C LYS A 5 -17.66 2.91 2.13
N HIS A 6 -17.40 3.45 3.31
CA HIS A 6 -16.13 4.12 3.61
C HIS A 6 -14.97 3.12 3.75
N THR A 7 -15.24 1.98 4.37
CA THR A 7 -14.22 0.93 4.56
C THR A 7 -13.83 0.29 3.24
N GLU A 8 -14.80 -0.03 2.39
CA GLU A 8 -14.55 -0.59 1.05
C GLU A 8 -13.79 0.40 0.15
N PHE A 9 -14.17 1.68 0.19
CA PHE A 9 -13.46 2.72 -0.55
C PHE A 9 -11.99 2.84 -0.11
N ARG A 10 -11.72 2.89 1.20
CA ARG A 10 -10.35 2.96 1.73
C ARG A 10 -9.55 1.71 1.35
N LYS A 11 -10.18 0.54 1.39
CA LYS A 11 -9.56 -0.72 0.98
C LYS A 11 -9.13 -0.65 -0.49
N ASN A 12 -10.05 -0.27 -1.39
CA ASN A 12 -9.74 -0.16 -2.82
C ASN A 12 -8.64 0.87 -3.11
N LEU A 13 -8.64 2.00 -2.40
CA LEU A 13 -7.59 3.01 -2.54
C LEU A 13 -6.20 2.48 -2.15
N LEU A 14 -6.11 1.71 -1.06
CA LEU A 14 -4.85 1.09 -0.64
C LEU A 14 -4.38 0.03 -1.64
N ILE A 15 -5.29 -0.81 -2.14
CA ILE A 15 -4.97 -1.82 -3.15
C ILE A 15 -4.40 -1.14 -4.41
N ASP A 16 -5.05 -0.09 -4.91
CA ASP A 16 -4.59 0.64 -6.10
C ASP A 16 -3.17 1.21 -5.91
N ARG A 17 -2.90 1.84 -4.75
CA ARG A 17 -1.56 2.36 -4.43
C ARG A 17 -0.50 1.27 -4.33
N LEU A 18 -0.83 0.14 -3.72
CA LEU A 18 0.07 -1.00 -3.61
C LEU A 18 0.38 -1.60 -5.00
N LEU A 19 -0.64 -1.77 -5.84
CA LEU A 19 -0.49 -2.24 -7.22
C LEU A 19 0.37 -1.29 -8.05
N SER A 20 0.15 0.02 -7.91
CA SER A 20 0.93 1.05 -8.61
C SER A 20 2.41 1.05 -8.19
N ALA A 21 2.68 0.62 -6.96
CA ALA A 21 4.05 0.40 -6.46
C ALA A 21 4.64 -0.99 -6.82
N GLY A 22 3.93 -1.79 -7.63
CA GLY A 22 4.37 -3.13 -8.05
C GLY A 22 4.15 -4.23 -7.01
N VAL A 23 3.34 -3.98 -5.98
CA VAL A 23 2.96 -4.98 -4.97
C VAL A 23 1.63 -5.59 -5.37
N TYR A 24 1.61 -6.89 -5.65
CA TYR A 24 0.42 -7.63 -6.09
C TYR A 24 -0.11 -8.60 -5.04
N LYS A 25 0.70 -8.88 -4.02
CA LYS A 25 0.41 -9.81 -2.92
C LYS A 25 1.00 -9.25 -1.63
N THR A 26 0.41 -9.62 -0.51
CA THR A 26 0.98 -9.31 0.81
C THR A 26 2.18 -10.20 1.08
N ALA A 27 2.96 -9.87 2.11
CA ALA A 27 4.07 -10.69 2.59
C ALA A 27 3.69 -12.17 2.92
N ASP A 28 2.42 -12.44 3.21
CA ASP A 28 1.87 -13.80 3.47
C ASP A 28 1.41 -14.52 2.17
N GLU A 29 1.85 -14.04 1.00
CA GLU A 29 1.47 -14.53 -0.33
C GLU A 29 -0.02 -14.44 -0.68
N ARG A 30 -0.83 -13.76 0.15
CA ARG A 30 -2.26 -13.53 -0.13
C ARG A 30 -2.46 -12.42 -1.15
N HIS A 31 -3.51 -12.56 -1.95
CA HIS A 31 -3.94 -11.52 -2.87
C HIS A 31 -4.42 -10.28 -2.10
N LEU A 32 -4.08 -9.09 -2.59
CA LEU A 32 -4.45 -7.81 -1.94
C LEU A 32 -5.98 -7.64 -1.77
N TYR A 33 -6.77 -8.19 -2.68
CA TYR A 33 -8.24 -8.16 -2.58
C TYR A 33 -8.78 -9.06 -1.47
N ASP A 34 -8.10 -10.17 -1.18
CA ASP A 34 -8.45 -11.10 -0.11
C ASP A 34 -7.90 -10.64 1.25
N ALA A 35 -6.84 -9.81 1.22
CA ALA A 35 -6.23 -9.28 2.42
C ALA A 35 -7.18 -8.35 3.22
N PRO A 36 -7.13 -8.41 4.56
CA PRO A 36 -7.88 -7.48 5.40
C PRO A 36 -7.27 -6.08 5.35
N LEU A 37 -8.10 -5.05 5.56
CA LEU A 37 -7.70 -3.63 5.45
C LEU A 37 -6.45 -3.30 6.27
N LYS A 38 -6.36 -3.83 7.49
CA LYS A 38 -5.21 -3.63 8.39
C LYS A 38 -3.88 -4.02 7.72
N ILE A 39 -3.86 -5.15 7.02
CA ILE A 39 -2.65 -5.64 6.35
C ILE A 39 -2.29 -4.72 5.17
N LEU A 40 -3.28 -4.26 4.41
CA LEU A 40 -3.06 -3.30 3.32
C LEU A 40 -2.47 -1.98 3.83
N GLU A 41 -2.94 -1.50 4.99
CA GLU A 41 -2.38 -0.30 5.65
C GLU A 41 -0.94 -0.51 6.10
N GLU A 42 -0.61 -1.68 6.65
CA GLU A 42 0.76 -2.03 7.07
C GLU A 42 1.70 -2.09 5.86
N GLU A 43 1.33 -2.82 4.81
CA GLU A 43 2.12 -2.92 3.57
C GLU A 43 2.33 -1.53 2.94
N TYR A 44 1.29 -0.71 2.90
CA TYR A 44 1.38 0.64 2.36
C TYR A 44 2.29 1.55 3.20
N LYS A 45 2.28 1.39 4.52
CA LYS A 45 3.19 2.11 5.42
C LYS A 45 4.64 1.69 5.22
N LEU A 46 4.91 0.39 5.04
CA LEU A 46 6.24 -0.12 4.73
C LEU A 46 6.75 0.42 3.39
N LEU A 47 5.88 0.46 2.38
CA LEU A 47 6.18 1.03 1.06
C LEU A 47 6.52 2.52 1.14
N GLN A 48 5.73 3.30 1.87
CA GLN A 48 6.01 4.73 2.08
C GLN A 48 7.33 4.95 2.83
N ASN A 49 7.63 4.13 3.83
CA ASN A 49 8.90 4.23 4.56
C ASN A 49 10.10 3.88 3.67
N LYS A 50 9.93 2.92 2.75
CA LYS A 50 10.92 2.54 1.75
C LYS A 50 11.13 3.63 0.69
N SER A 51 10.06 4.30 0.25
CA SER A 51 10.15 5.42 -0.70
C SER A 51 10.63 6.72 -0.06
N GLY A 52 10.38 6.93 1.24
CA GLY A 52 10.86 8.08 2.01
C GLY A 52 12.36 8.03 2.35
N SER A 53 13.01 6.88 2.13
CA SER A 53 14.46 6.70 2.23
C SER A 53 15.12 6.73 0.84
N SER A 54 14.73 7.69 0.00
CA SER A 54 15.48 8.07 -1.21
C SER A 54 15.80 9.57 -1.15
N ASN A 55 16.52 9.96 -0.09
CA ASN A 55 17.33 11.18 -0.08
C ASN A 55 18.80 10.77 -0.19
N ASN A 56 19.14 10.07 -1.27
CA ASN A 56 20.53 9.81 -1.61
C ASN A 56 20.88 10.76 -2.76
N SER A 57 21.34 11.93 -2.35
CA SER A 57 22.23 12.86 -3.05
C SER A 57 22.83 12.30 -4.35
N THR A 58 22.29 12.69 -5.50
CA THR A 58 23.07 12.70 -6.74
C THR A 58 23.68 14.10 -6.88
N VAL A 59 24.82 14.29 -6.22
CA VAL A 59 25.83 15.25 -6.68
C VAL A 59 26.40 14.64 -7.96
N ILE A 60 26.10 15.23 -9.11
CA ILE A 60 26.91 15.06 -10.31
C ILE A 60 27.64 16.38 -10.56
N THR A 61 28.96 16.26 -10.52
CA THR A 61 30.00 17.25 -10.76
C THR A 61 29.97 17.78 -12.19
#